data_AF-A0A7Y2MSI3-F1
#
_entry.id   AF-A0A7Y2MSI3-F1
#
_cell.length_a   1.000
_cell.length_b   1.000
_cell.length_c   1.000
_cell.angle_alpha   90.00
_cell.angle_beta   90.00
_cell.angle_gamma   90.00
#
_symmetry.space_group_name_H-M   'P 1'
#
loop_
_entity.id
_entity.type
_entity.pdbx_description
1 polymer ?
#
loop_
_entity_poly.entity_id
_entity_poly.type
_entity_poly.pdbx_seq_one_letter_code
_entity_poly.pdbx_strand_id
1 'polypeptide(L)'
;NLYGNAIFEEVNLMGEGALKYSPVEGGGGFQVIELGGNQINAEAAGMTNFRFDLWFPDEITGDSDFLLKLVDIPGSGPTEALIFVNSMSNPAISQGSWLSFDFPFSELEAAGLGGKANIQQVVVDLMDAGAVYLDNIYFYKDGNGGGVGSMAPDMPAPIPTQPAEDVISIYSNAYSNVPNDGFNLYGNAIFEEADLMGDGALKYTSPDGEGGGGFQVLELGGNQINAEAAGMTNFRFDLWFPNAVAAESNFLLKLVDIPGSGATEALININTGTTPPMAQGMWLSYDIPFTVLESLGLGAKANIQQVVIDLMNIGEVYIDNIYFYVDDSGSGGEYNLDSAIDFEPSGFGANWTWSVFENDSNPPVEIVANPDASGINTSATVAKFTALQAGQPWVGCETMHGVDFTTFTLDASNAIVKIMVYKSVISDVGIKFVKPNGEALGELKVANTLVNQWEELTFDFSSRIGHPSTIDQDQIVVFPDFNLDGRTSDNVVYFDNIRFSGN
;
A
#
# COMPACT_ATOMS: atom_id res chain seq x y z
N ASN A 1 -31.53 15.58 9.45
CA ASN A 1 -32.46 14.70 8.70
C ASN A 1 -31.70 14.05 7.57
N LEU A 2 -32.00 12.79 7.29
CA LEU A 2 -31.38 12.05 6.20
C LEU A 2 -32.46 11.67 5.19
N TYR A 3 -32.27 12.01 3.92
CA TYR A 3 -33.12 11.55 2.82
C TYR A 3 -32.30 11.30 1.56
N GLY A 4 -32.67 10.27 0.81
CA GLY A 4 -31.86 9.75 -0.28
C GLY A 4 -32.27 8.32 -0.59
N ASN A 5 -31.53 7.68 -1.49
CA ASN A 5 -31.73 6.30 -1.88
C ASN A 5 -30.49 5.42 -1.68
N ALA A 6 -29.37 5.97 -1.21
CA ALA A 6 -28.29 5.16 -0.66
C ALA A 6 -28.67 4.60 0.71
N ILE A 7 -28.11 3.44 1.05
CA ILE A 7 -28.15 2.88 2.41
C ILE A 7 -27.20 3.70 3.27
N PHE A 8 -27.65 4.15 4.44
CA PHE A 8 -26.86 4.91 5.40
C PHE A 8 -26.74 4.17 6.72
N GLU A 9 -25.52 4.08 7.24
CA GLU A 9 -25.20 3.48 8.54
C GLU A 9 -24.20 4.35 9.30
N GLU A 10 -24.47 4.65 10.56
CA GLU A 10 -23.42 5.09 11.50
C GLU A 10 -22.64 3.85 11.93
N VAL A 11 -21.34 3.86 11.68
CA VAL A 11 -20.45 2.74 12.00
C VAL A 11 -19.41 3.19 13.02
N ASN A 12 -18.94 2.24 13.82
CA ASN A 12 -17.80 2.47 14.69
C ASN A 12 -16.59 1.74 14.09
N LEU A 13 -15.57 2.51 13.73
CA LEU A 13 -14.30 2.01 13.22
C LEU A 13 -13.26 2.18 14.32
N MET A 14 -12.93 1.09 15.00
CA MET A 14 -11.87 1.05 16.02
C MET A 14 -12.04 2.05 17.19
N GLY A 15 -13.26 2.50 17.49
CA GLY A 15 -13.56 3.44 18.57
C GLY A 15 -14.11 4.77 18.08
N GLU A 16 -13.80 5.17 16.84
CA GLU A 16 -14.26 6.40 16.18
C GLU A 16 -15.55 6.15 15.39
N GLY A 17 -16.40 7.17 15.29
CA GLY A 17 -17.68 7.08 14.59
C GLY A 17 -17.57 7.62 13.16
N ALA A 18 -17.80 6.78 12.15
CA ALA A 18 -17.84 7.19 10.75
C ALA A 18 -19.23 6.99 10.13
N LEU A 19 -19.47 7.61 8.99
CA LEU A 19 -20.70 7.46 8.21
C LEU A 19 -20.44 6.55 7.02
N LYS A 20 -21.13 5.41 6.94
CA LYS A 20 -21.06 4.52 5.78
C LYS A 20 -22.27 4.75 4.87
N TYR A 21 -21.99 4.88 3.58
CA TYR A 21 -23.00 4.94 2.52
C TYR A 21 -22.78 3.78 1.56
N SER A 22 -23.86 3.14 1.10
CA SER A 22 -23.78 2.03 0.15
C SER A 22 -24.88 2.13 -0.92
N PRO A 23 -24.60 1.73 -2.17
CA PRO A 23 -25.58 1.83 -3.24
C PRO A 23 -26.74 0.85 -2.99
N VAL A 24 -27.94 1.22 -3.46
CA VAL A 24 -29.09 0.30 -3.50
C VAL A 24 -29.19 -0.29 -4.91
N GLU A 25 -29.29 -1.62 -4.99
CA GLU A 25 -29.42 -2.34 -6.26
C GLU A 25 -30.64 -1.82 -7.07
N GLY A 26 -30.38 -1.25 -8.25
CA GLY A 26 -31.41 -0.66 -9.12
C GLY A 26 -31.97 0.70 -8.67
N GLY A 27 -31.42 1.29 -7.61
CA GLY A 27 -31.67 2.67 -7.15
C GLY A 27 -30.55 3.63 -7.57
N GLY A 28 -30.73 4.92 -7.30
CA GLY A 28 -29.61 5.88 -7.34
C GLY A 28 -28.76 5.78 -6.07
N GLY A 29 -27.60 6.45 -6.07
CA GLY A 29 -26.60 6.35 -5.01
C GLY A 29 -26.43 7.60 -4.18
N PHE A 30 -27.46 8.46 -4.01
CA PHE A 30 -27.28 9.71 -3.27
C PHE A 30 -27.94 9.70 -1.89
N GLN A 31 -27.35 10.46 -0.97
CA GLN A 31 -27.84 10.68 0.38
C GLN A 31 -27.58 12.13 0.81
N VAL A 32 -28.59 12.77 1.39
CA VAL A 32 -28.50 14.15 1.87
C VAL A 32 -28.44 14.18 3.38
N ILE A 33 -27.40 14.82 3.92
CA ILE A 33 -27.29 15.27 5.31
C ILE A 33 -27.90 16.67 5.38
N GLU A 34 -29.08 16.79 5.99
CA GLU A 34 -29.84 18.03 6.11
C GLU A 34 -29.83 18.53 7.57
N LEU A 35 -29.31 19.75 7.78
CA LEU A 35 -29.23 20.40 9.10
C LEU A 35 -30.55 21.06 9.53
N GLY A 36 -31.51 21.19 8.63
CA GLY A 36 -32.80 21.84 8.88
C GLY A 36 -32.63 23.33 9.17
N GLY A 37 -33.40 23.86 10.12
CA GLY A 37 -33.33 25.28 10.48
C GLY A 37 -32.01 25.72 11.14
N ASN A 38 -31.11 24.80 11.47
CA ASN A 38 -29.83 25.07 12.13
C ASN A 38 -28.70 25.23 11.11
N GLN A 39 -28.81 26.23 10.24
CA GLN A 39 -27.79 26.50 9.23
C GLN A 39 -26.45 26.88 9.88
N ILE A 40 -25.36 26.42 9.27
CA ILE A 40 -24.00 26.79 9.67
C ILE A 40 -23.64 28.12 8.99
N ASN A 41 -23.30 29.11 9.80
CA ASN A 41 -22.78 30.39 9.34
C ASN A 41 -21.25 30.40 9.45
N ALA A 42 -20.60 29.76 8.47
CA ALA A 42 -19.14 29.69 8.38
C ALA A 42 -18.51 31.08 8.16
N GLU A 43 -19.22 31.99 7.48
CA GLU A 43 -18.80 33.39 7.29
C GLU A 43 -18.64 34.12 8.63
N ALA A 44 -19.69 34.13 9.47
CA ALA A 44 -19.69 34.81 10.75
C ALA A 44 -18.71 34.14 11.75
N ALA A 45 -18.53 32.83 11.63
CA ALA A 45 -17.51 32.11 12.38
C ALA A 45 -16.08 32.44 11.91
N GLY A 46 -15.93 33.03 10.72
CA GLY A 46 -14.65 33.39 10.11
C GLY A 46 -13.87 32.21 9.55
N MET A 47 -14.56 31.13 9.16
CA MET A 47 -13.93 29.95 8.55
C MET A 47 -13.53 30.25 7.11
N THR A 48 -12.41 29.67 6.68
CA THR A 48 -11.80 29.86 5.37
C THR A 48 -11.78 28.60 4.53
N ASN A 49 -11.92 27.43 5.16
CA ASN A 49 -11.83 26.12 4.51
C ASN A 49 -12.95 25.17 4.95
N PHE A 50 -13.17 24.15 4.13
CA PHE A 50 -14.04 23.00 4.36
C PHE A 50 -13.23 21.71 4.16
N ARG A 51 -13.40 20.75 5.07
CA ARG A 51 -12.73 19.46 5.04
C ARG A 51 -13.72 18.31 5.16
N PHE A 52 -13.35 17.20 4.53
CA PHE A 52 -13.93 15.88 4.75
C PHE A 52 -12.90 14.78 4.41
N ASP A 53 -13.06 13.61 5.02
CA ASP A 53 -12.23 12.43 4.78
C ASP A 53 -13.09 11.30 4.17
N LEU A 54 -12.55 10.57 3.19
CA LEU A 54 -13.21 9.47 2.49
C LEU A 54 -12.40 8.18 2.56
N TRP A 55 -13.07 7.03 2.66
CA TRP A 55 -12.45 5.72 2.49
C TRP A 55 -13.33 4.81 1.63
N PHE A 56 -12.72 4.19 0.63
CA PHE A 56 -13.40 3.36 -0.36
C PHE A 56 -13.08 1.87 -0.13
N PRO A 57 -14.05 1.04 0.30
CA PRO A 57 -13.88 -0.41 0.44
C PRO A 57 -13.82 -1.17 -0.87
N ASP A 58 -14.51 -0.68 -1.90
CA ASP A 58 -14.73 -1.41 -3.15
C ASP A 58 -13.61 -1.09 -4.16
N GLU A 59 -13.47 -1.94 -5.18
CA GLU A 59 -12.47 -1.74 -6.23
C GLU A 59 -12.68 -0.39 -6.93
N ILE A 60 -11.62 0.40 -7.01
CA ILE A 60 -11.60 1.69 -7.70
C ILE A 60 -11.00 1.49 -9.10
N THR A 61 -11.80 1.78 -10.12
CA THR A 61 -11.39 1.71 -11.53
C THR A 61 -11.13 3.11 -12.10
N GLY A 62 -10.60 3.21 -13.33
CA GLY A 62 -10.35 4.49 -13.97
C GLY A 62 -11.61 5.36 -14.19
N ASP A 63 -12.78 4.72 -14.20
CA ASP A 63 -14.09 5.36 -14.37
C ASP A 63 -14.82 5.56 -13.02
N SER A 64 -14.22 5.18 -11.89
CA SER A 64 -14.82 5.37 -10.57
C SER A 64 -14.84 6.86 -10.20
N ASP A 65 -16.05 7.38 -10.03
CA ASP A 65 -16.31 8.75 -9.63
C ASP A 65 -17.09 8.76 -8.31
N PHE A 66 -16.80 9.76 -7.47
CA PHE A 66 -17.59 10.14 -6.30
C PHE A 66 -17.88 11.64 -6.34
N LEU A 67 -19.06 12.06 -5.91
CA LEU A 67 -19.44 13.47 -5.84
C LEU A 67 -19.91 13.84 -4.43
N LEU A 68 -19.25 14.82 -3.83
CA LEU A 68 -19.75 15.53 -2.66
C LEU A 68 -20.27 16.91 -3.07
N LYS A 69 -21.43 17.28 -2.55
CA LYS A 69 -21.97 18.64 -2.69
C LYS A 69 -22.05 19.33 -1.36
N LEU A 70 -21.56 20.56 -1.31
CA LEU A 70 -21.78 21.47 -0.20
C LEU A 70 -22.83 22.50 -0.60
N VAL A 71 -23.92 22.62 0.18
CA VAL A 71 -25.09 23.43 -0.22
C VAL A 71 -25.33 24.58 0.76
N ASP A 72 -25.29 25.80 0.22
CA ASP A 72 -25.72 27.04 0.88
C ASP A 72 -27.15 27.37 0.48
N ILE A 73 -28.06 27.51 1.45
CA ILE A 73 -29.49 27.76 1.20
C ILE A 73 -29.90 29.10 1.83
N PRO A 74 -29.54 30.23 1.20
CA PRO A 74 -29.99 31.56 1.62
C PRO A 74 -31.46 31.80 1.22
N GLY A 75 -32.06 32.87 1.72
CA GLY A 75 -33.41 33.28 1.35
C GLY A 75 -33.61 33.61 -0.14
N SER A 76 -32.52 33.78 -0.90
CA SER A 76 -32.52 33.99 -2.35
C SER A 76 -32.61 32.71 -3.18
N GLY A 77 -32.45 31.53 -2.57
CA GLY A 77 -32.44 30.23 -3.24
C GLY A 77 -31.11 29.47 -3.10
N PRO A 78 -31.11 28.14 -3.24
CA PRO A 78 -29.95 27.30 -2.97
C PRO A 78 -28.83 27.49 -4.00
N THR A 79 -27.59 27.35 -3.54
CA THR A 79 -26.38 27.25 -4.35
C THR A 79 -25.54 26.08 -3.85
N GLU A 80 -24.81 25.40 -4.74
CA GLU A 80 -24.06 24.19 -4.40
C GLU A 80 -22.67 24.20 -5.04
N ALA A 81 -21.66 23.87 -4.24
CA ALA A 81 -20.35 23.47 -4.75
C ALA A 81 -20.41 22.01 -5.19
N LEU A 82 -19.87 21.68 -6.36
CA LEU A 82 -19.71 20.29 -6.82
C LEU A 82 -18.26 19.85 -6.69
N ILE A 83 -18.00 18.83 -5.86
CA ILE A 83 -16.66 18.33 -5.57
C ILE A 83 -16.54 16.89 -6.08
N PHE A 84 -15.85 16.73 -7.20
CA PHE A 84 -15.59 15.42 -7.80
C PHE A 84 -14.31 14.81 -7.22
N VAL A 85 -14.40 13.58 -6.73
CA VAL A 85 -13.27 12.76 -6.29
C VAL A 85 -13.16 11.59 -7.26
N ASN A 86 -12.09 11.59 -8.04
CA ASN A 86 -11.83 10.62 -9.09
C ASN A 86 -10.33 10.49 -9.40
N SER A 87 -9.99 9.79 -10.48
CA SER A 87 -8.60 9.54 -10.88
C SER A 87 -7.78 10.82 -11.18
N MET A 88 -8.45 11.96 -11.38
CA MET A 88 -7.85 13.27 -11.63
C MET A 88 -7.85 14.19 -10.41
N SER A 89 -8.47 13.78 -9.30
CA SER A 89 -8.48 14.56 -8.05
C SER A 89 -7.14 14.48 -7.32
N ASN A 90 -6.95 15.31 -6.28
CA ASN A 90 -5.75 15.31 -5.45
C ASN A 90 -6.13 15.33 -3.95
N PRO A 91 -5.89 14.25 -3.19
CA PRO A 91 -5.37 12.97 -3.65
C PRO A 91 -6.32 12.29 -4.66
N ALA A 92 -5.78 11.48 -5.57
CA ALA A 92 -6.59 10.71 -6.50
C ALA A 92 -7.40 9.66 -5.74
N ILE A 93 -8.61 9.33 -6.24
CA ILE A 93 -9.43 8.27 -5.66
C ILE A 93 -8.65 6.95 -5.62
N SER A 94 -8.71 6.24 -4.50
CA SER A 94 -8.02 4.96 -4.30
C SER A 94 -8.77 4.10 -3.28
N GLN A 95 -8.63 2.78 -3.43
CA GLN A 95 -9.22 1.80 -2.53
C GLN A 95 -8.36 1.61 -1.28
N GLY A 96 -9.00 1.36 -0.14
CA GLY A 96 -8.33 0.80 1.04
C GLY A 96 -7.53 1.78 1.90
N SER A 97 -7.48 3.07 1.54
CA SER A 97 -6.79 4.11 2.31
C SER A 97 -7.72 5.31 2.56
N TRP A 98 -7.55 5.98 3.72
CA TRP A 98 -8.27 7.23 4.00
C TRP A 98 -7.68 8.36 3.15
N LEU A 99 -8.56 9.10 2.50
CA LEU A 99 -8.25 10.22 1.64
C LEU A 99 -8.82 11.50 2.24
N SER A 100 -7.95 12.48 2.46
CA SER A 100 -8.33 13.77 3.02
C SER A 100 -8.44 14.84 1.97
N PHE A 101 -9.54 15.60 2.02
CA PHE A 101 -9.79 16.69 1.08
C PHE A 101 -10.04 17.99 1.81
N ASP A 102 -9.26 19.01 1.44
CA ASP A 102 -9.31 20.35 1.98
C ASP A 102 -9.58 21.35 0.87
N PHE A 103 -10.68 22.09 0.99
CA PHE A 103 -11.07 23.09 0.01
C PHE A 103 -11.16 24.48 0.64
N PRO A 104 -10.36 25.45 0.17
CA PRO A 104 -10.59 26.85 0.51
C PRO A 104 -11.93 27.30 -0.07
N PHE A 105 -12.65 28.17 0.64
CA PHE A 105 -13.95 28.66 0.17
C PHE A 105 -13.87 29.35 -1.19
N SER A 106 -12.72 29.90 -1.58
CA SER A 106 -12.53 30.45 -2.93
C SER A 106 -12.64 29.40 -4.03
N GLU A 107 -12.21 28.15 -3.78
CA GLU A 107 -12.37 27.04 -4.72
C GLU A 107 -13.82 26.54 -4.74
N LEU A 108 -14.46 26.46 -3.57
CA LEU A 108 -15.88 26.09 -3.48
C LEU A 108 -16.78 27.11 -4.19
N GLU A 109 -16.47 28.40 -4.05
CA GLU A 109 -17.14 29.49 -4.76
C GLU A 109 -16.93 29.38 -6.28
N ALA A 110 -15.72 29.03 -6.73
CA ALA A 110 -15.45 28.74 -8.14
C ALA A 110 -16.19 27.47 -8.63
N ALA A 111 -16.44 26.51 -7.75
CA ALA A 111 -17.18 25.28 -7.99
C ALA A 111 -18.71 25.44 -7.88
N GLY A 112 -19.22 26.66 -7.61
CA GLY A 112 -20.65 26.98 -7.66
C GLY A 112 -21.29 27.41 -6.34
N LEU A 113 -20.55 27.43 -5.22
CA LEU A 113 -21.06 27.89 -3.94
C LEU A 113 -21.29 29.41 -3.96
N GLY A 114 -22.52 29.86 -3.71
CA GLY A 114 -22.87 31.28 -3.74
C GLY A 114 -22.57 32.04 -2.46
N GLY A 115 -22.31 31.33 -1.36
CA GLY A 115 -22.07 31.90 -0.05
C GLY A 115 -21.75 30.83 0.99
N LYS A 116 -21.35 31.29 2.19
CA LYS A 116 -20.95 30.42 3.31
C LYS A 116 -21.62 30.80 4.63
N ALA A 117 -22.73 31.53 4.55
CA ALA A 117 -23.46 32.02 5.72
C ALA A 117 -24.66 31.13 6.09
N ASN A 118 -25.12 30.28 5.17
CA ASN A 118 -26.37 29.52 5.29
C ASN A 118 -26.17 28.06 4.84
N ILE A 119 -25.01 27.47 5.17
CA ILE A 119 -24.73 26.07 4.84
C ILE A 119 -25.77 25.20 5.53
N GLN A 120 -26.50 24.41 4.74
CA GLN A 120 -27.65 23.65 5.22
C GLN A 120 -27.55 22.16 4.87
N GLN A 121 -26.88 21.80 3.77
CA GLN A 121 -26.78 20.41 3.35
C GLN A 121 -25.37 20.03 2.94
N VAL A 122 -25.05 18.76 3.21
CA VAL A 122 -24.00 18.01 2.52
C VAL A 122 -24.67 16.87 1.77
N VAL A 123 -24.39 16.74 0.48
CA VAL A 123 -24.92 15.65 -0.35
C VAL A 123 -23.78 14.72 -0.71
N VAL A 124 -23.96 13.45 -0.43
CA VAL A 124 -23.10 12.35 -0.84
C VAL A 124 -23.74 11.71 -2.06
N ASP A 125 -23.04 11.62 -3.18
CA ASP A 125 -23.48 10.90 -4.38
C ASP A 125 -22.39 9.89 -4.75
N LEU A 126 -22.73 8.62 -4.59
CA LEU A 126 -21.81 7.50 -4.76
C LEU A 126 -21.37 7.31 -6.21
N MET A 127 -22.15 7.82 -7.17
CA MET A 127 -21.96 7.62 -8.61
C MET A 127 -21.53 6.17 -8.93
N ASP A 128 -20.27 5.96 -9.32
CA ASP A 128 -19.71 4.65 -9.68
C ASP A 128 -18.58 4.19 -8.71
N ALA A 129 -18.43 4.85 -7.55
CA ALA A 129 -17.41 4.53 -6.54
C ALA A 129 -17.79 3.38 -5.59
N GLY A 130 -19.01 2.83 -5.68
CA GLY A 130 -19.48 1.79 -4.77
C GLY A 130 -19.83 2.32 -3.39
N ALA A 131 -19.56 1.54 -2.34
CA ALA A 131 -19.70 2.00 -0.97
C ALA A 131 -18.60 3.02 -0.60
N VAL A 132 -18.90 3.92 0.33
CA VAL A 132 -17.93 4.89 0.85
C VAL A 132 -18.13 5.10 2.35
N TYR A 133 -17.04 5.32 3.05
CA TYR A 133 -17.04 5.79 4.43
C TYR A 133 -16.61 7.25 4.42
N LEU A 134 -17.32 8.08 5.16
CA LEU A 134 -17.14 9.52 5.24
C LEU A 134 -16.98 9.90 6.71
N ASP A 135 -15.94 10.67 6.99
CA ASP A 135 -15.66 11.18 8.33
C ASP A 135 -15.10 12.61 8.27
N ASN A 136 -14.85 13.22 9.43
CA ASN A 136 -14.16 14.50 9.60
C ASN A 136 -14.72 15.63 8.73
N ILE A 137 -16.05 15.75 8.67
CA ILE A 137 -16.74 16.81 7.94
C ILE A 137 -16.79 18.08 8.79
N TYR A 138 -15.91 19.06 8.54
CA TYR A 138 -15.89 20.31 9.30
C TYR A 138 -15.39 21.53 8.53
N PHE A 139 -15.59 22.72 9.12
CA PHE A 139 -15.05 23.99 8.63
C PHE A 139 -13.97 24.50 9.56
N TYR A 140 -12.90 25.09 9.02
CA TYR A 140 -11.82 25.64 9.82
C TYR A 140 -11.26 26.95 9.25
N LYS A 141 -10.39 27.62 10.02
CA LYS A 141 -9.71 28.86 9.66
C LYS A 141 -8.26 28.57 9.27
N ASP A 142 -7.76 29.29 8.28
CA ASP A 142 -6.33 29.40 8.04
C ASP A 142 -5.70 30.13 9.22
N GLY A 143 -4.71 29.49 9.83
CA GLY A 143 -3.70 30.21 10.59
C GLY A 143 -3.08 31.25 9.65
N ASN A 144 -2.93 32.48 10.14
CA ASN A 144 -2.63 33.67 9.35
C ASN A 144 -1.33 33.53 8.50
N GLY A 145 -1.43 32.99 7.28
CA GLY A 145 -0.42 33.02 6.21
C GLY A 145 0.34 31.70 5.95
N GLY A 146 -0.20 30.87 5.05
CA GLY A 146 0.58 29.87 4.28
C GLY A 146 0.79 28.52 4.95
N GLY A 147 -0.25 27.68 4.99
CA GLY A 147 -0.15 26.27 5.38
C GLY A 147 -1.44 25.78 6.03
N VAL A 148 -1.93 24.61 5.60
CA VAL A 148 -2.96 23.83 6.33
C VAL A 148 -2.50 23.75 7.79
N GLY A 149 -3.41 24.01 8.74
CA GLY A 149 -3.08 23.97 10.17
C GLY A 149 -2.46 22.61 10.57
N SER A 150 -1.76 22.57 11.71
CA SER A 150 -1.17 21.34 12.21
C SER A 150 -2.23 20.21 12.32
N MET A 151 -1.99 19.10 11.65
CA MET A 151 -2.80 17.89 11.59
C MET A 151 -2.06 16.78 12.35
N ALA A 152 -2.20 16.70 13.66
CA ALA A 152 -1.64 15.56 14.41
C ALA A 152 -2.29 14.24 13.95
N PRO A 153 -1.57 13.11 13.97
CA PRO A 153 -2.18 11.80 13.71
C PRO A 153 -3.21 11.50 14.79
N ASP A 154 -4.35 10.96 14.38
CA ASP A 154 -5.41 10.41 15.23
C ASP A 154 -5.45 8.89 15.17
N MET A 155 -4.74 8.27 14.21
CA MET A 155 -4.58 6.82 14.07
C MET A 155 -3.10 6.38 14.17
N PRO A 156 -2.84 5.16 14.67
CA PRO A 156 -1.52 4.53 14.64
C PRO A 156 -0.91 4.49 13.25
N ALA A 157 0.41 4.32 13.17
CA ALA A 157 1.07 3.96 11.93
C ALA A 157 0.57 2.59 11.41
N PRO A 158 0.72 2.31 10.10
CA PRO A 158 0.38 1.00 9.54
C PRO A 158 1.05 -0.15 10.32
N ILE A 159 0.27 -1.19 10.64
CA ILE A 159 0.77 -2.33 11.41
C ILE A 159 1.85 -3.06 10.59
N PRO A 160 3.08 -3.23 11.11
CA PRO A 160 4.11 -4.03 10.46
C PRO A 160 3.67 -5.48 10.18
N THR A 161 4.14 -6.05 9.07
CA THR A 161 3.71 -7.38 8.60
C THR A 161 4.81 -8.44 8.61
N GLN A 162 6.06 -8.04 8.86
CA GLN A 162 7.22 -8.93 8.85
C GLN A 162 7.13 -9.96 9.99
N PRO A 163 7.59 -11.22 9.77
CA PRO A 163 7.68 -12.19 10.84
C PRO A 163 8.59 -11.68 11.97
N ALA A 164 8.18 -11.89 13.22
CA ALA A 164 8.90 -11.35 14.38
C ALA A 164 10.33 -11.94 14.52
N GLU A 165 10.57 -13.15 14.02
CA GLU A 165 11.92 -13.74 13.94
C GLU A 165 12.88 -13.00 13.00
N ASP A 166 12.34 -12.30 12.01
CA ASP A 166 13.10 -11.59 10.99
C ASP A 166 13.29 -10.12 11.32
N VAL A 167 12.88 -9.68 12.51
CA VAL A 167 12.85 -8.26 12.91
C VAL A 167 13.74 -8.00 14.13
N ILE A 168 14.51 -6.92 14.07
CA ILE A 168 15.12 -6.28 15.25
C ILE A 168 14.47 -4.91 15.42
N SER A 169 13.59 -4.79 16.42
CA SER A 169 12.84 -3.55 16.65
C SER A 169 13.55 -2.59 17.60
N ILE A 170 13.67 -1.33 17.21
CA ILE A 170 14.10 -0.23 18.09
C ILE A 170 12.87 0.34 18.82
N TYR A 171 11.80 0.58 18.08
CA TYR A 171 10.54 1.13 18.57
C TYR A 171 9.38 0.69 17.69
N SER A 172 8.50 -0.14 18.21
CA SER A 172 7.21 -0.51 17.63
C SER A 172 6.36 -1.19 18.71
N ASN A 173 5.04 -1.03 18.63
CA ASN A 173 4.10 -1.77 19.47
C ASN A 173 3.82 -3.20 18.93
N ALA A 174 4.16 -3.47 17.67
CA ALA A 174 3.96 -4.79 17.03
C ALA A 174 5.03 -5.82 17.41
N TYR A 175 6.22 -5.38 17.82
CA TYR A 175 7.38 -6.24 18.09
C TYR A 175 7.95 -6.04 19.48
N SER A 176 8.76 -7.01 19.93
CA SER A 176 9.57 -6.84 21.13
C SER A 176 10.76 -5.93 20.83
N ASN A 177 10.76 -4.72 21.41
CA ASN A 177 11.84 -3.76 21.25
C ASN A 177 13.13 -4.24 21.93
N VAL A 178 14.27 -3.92 21.33
CA VAL A 178 15.58 -4.11 21.95
C VAL A 178 15.58 -3.38 23.30
N PRO A 179 15.89 -4.08 24.42
CA PRO A 179 15.88 -3.45 25.73
C PRO A 179 16.75 -2.20 25.74
N ASN A 180 16.20 -1.10 26.25
CA ASN A 180 16.94 0.12 26.53
C ASN A 180 16.50 0.64 27.89
N ASP A 181 17.37 1.38 28.59
CA ASP A 181 17.05 1.98 29.89
C ASP A 181 16.27 3.32 29.73
N GLY A 182 15.53 3.46 28.61
CA GLY A 182 15.02 4.71 28.09
C GLY A 182 15.96 5.36 27.07
N PHE A 183 15.44 6.27 26.25
CA PHE A 183 16.25 7.01 25.29
C PHE A 183 17.12 8.05 26.03
N ASN A 184 18.44 7.96 25.87
CA ASN A 184 19.32 9.06 26.26
C ASN A 184 19.18 10.18 25.24
N LEU A 185 18.35 11.16 25.58
CA LEU A 185 18.04 12.28 24.71
C LEU A 185 19.10 13.38 24.85
N TYR A 186 19.82 13.63 23.77
CA TYR A 186 20.70 14.79 23.65
C TYR A 186 20.29 15.61 22.43
N GLY A 187 20.08 16.90 22.64
CA GLY A 187 19.52 17.76 21.62
C GLY A 187 18.62 18.83 22.21
N ASN A 188 18.04 19.64 21.33
CA ASN A 188 17.12 20.72 21.71
C ASN A 188 15.70 20.50 21.17
N ALA A 189 15.47 19.46 20.35
CA ALA A 189 14.13 19.09 19.96
C ALA A 189 13.35 18.61 21.19
N ILE A 190 12.10 19.08 21.29
CA ILE A 190 11.18 18.68 22.34
C ILE A 190 10.69 17.28 21.99
N PHE A 191 10.72 16.37 22.97
CA PHE A 191 10.31 14.99 22.80
C PHE A 191 9.11 14.68 23.70
N GLU A 192 8.10 14.05 23.13
CA GLU A 192 6.99 13.42 23.86
C GLU A 192 6.58 12.11 23.19
N GLU A 193 5.99 11.20 23.95
CA GLU A 193 5.38 9.98 23.43
C GLU A 193 3.87 10.23 23.34
N ALA A 194 3.31 10.09 22.15
CA ALA A 194 1.90 10.27 21.87
C ALA A 194 1.19 8.91 21.92
N ASP A 195 0.07 8.83 22.62
CA ASP A 195 -0.81 7.67 22.62
C ASP A 195 -1.86 7.82 21.51
N LEU A 196 -1.80 6.94 20.52
CA LEU A 196 -2.68 6.84 19.36
C LEU A 196 -3.49 5.55 19.53
N MET A 197 -4.60 5.63 20.25
CA MET A 197 -5.50 4.48 20.50
C MET A 197 -4.83 3.26 21.15
N GLY A 198 -3.87 3.47 22.06
CA GLY A 198 -3.11 2.42 22.71
C GLY A 198 -1.85 2.00 21.94
N ASP A 199 -1.60 2.59 20.78
CA ASP A 199 -0.34 2.51 20.05
C ASP A 199 0.50 3.77 20.28
N GLY A 200 1.79 3.62 20.53
CA GLY A 200 2.63 4.75 20.90
C GLY A 200 3.36 5.32 19.69
N ALA A 201 3.38 6.63 19.50
CA ALA A 201 4.25 7.28 18.51
C ALA A 201 5.25 8.25 19.18
N LEU A 202 6.49 8.27 18.69
CA LEU A 202 7.50 9.23 19.13
C LEU A 202 7.28 10.57 18.44
N LYS A 203 6.99 11.61 19.20
CA LYS A 203 6.78 12.95 18.66
C LYS A 203 7.95 13.86 18.97
N TYR A 204 8.41 14.56 17.94
CA TYR A 204 9.45 15.56 18.03
C TYR A 204 8.96 16.90 17.52
N THR A 205 9.15 17.96 18.31
CA THR A 205 8.79 19.33 17.95
C THR A 205 10.03 20.21 18.01
N SER A 206 10.23 21.03 16.97
CA SER A 206 11.27 22.07 16.97
C SER A 206 11.01 23.06 18.10
N PRO A 207 12.05 23.44 18.89
CA PRO A 207 11.89 24.43 19.96
C PRO A 207 11.52 25.83 19.44
N ASP A 208 11.78 26.12 18.16
CA ASP A 208 11.55 27.42 17.53
C ASP A 208 10.24 27.47 16.70
N GLY A 209 9.45 26.39 16.71
CA GLY A 209 8.15 26.30 16.03
C GLY A 209 8.27 25.96 14.54
N GLU A 210 8.84 26.84 13.72
CA GLU A 210 9.11 26.60 12.30
C GLU A 210 10.43 27.26 11.87
N GLY A 211 11.32 26.51 11.23
CA GLY A 211 12.54 27.05 10.60
C GLY A 211 13.75 27.27 11.52
N GLY A 212 13.71 26.77 12.76
CA GLY A 212 14.87 26.71 13.66
C GLY A 212 15.23 25.26 13.95
N GLY A 213 16.29 24.77 13.30
CA GLY A 213 16.75 23.39 13.42
C GLY A 213 16.89 22.93 14.87
N GLY A 214 16.45 21.71 15.12
CA GLY A 214 16.58 21.02 16.39
C GLY A 214 16.82 19.56 16.10
N PHE A 215 17.81 18.96 16.75
CA PHE A 215 18.01 17.53 16.69
C PHE A 215 17.68 16.89 18.03
N GLN A 216 17.41 15.59 17.99
CA GLN A 216 17.44 14.70 19.13
C GLN A 216 18.21 13.42 18.75
N VAL A 217 19.03 12.92 19.67
CA VAL A 217 19.63 11.60 19.57
C VAL A 217 18.78 10.60 20.34
N LEU A 218 18.37 9.54 19.65
CA LEU A 218 17.84 8.32 20.23
C LEU A 218 19.02 7.35 20.38
N GLU A 219 19.60 7.28 21.58
CA GLU A 219 20.74 6.41 21.88
C GLU A 219 20.29 5.14 22.62
N LEU A 220 20.77 3.98 22.16
CA LEU A 220 20.37 2.65 22.63
C LEU A 220 21.09 2.18 23.91
N GLY A 221 21.70 3.10 24.68
CA GLY A 221 22.19 2.85 26.04
C GLY A 221 23.27 1.76 26.20
N GLY A 222 24.03 1.45 25.14
CA GLY A 222 25.10 0.43 25.15
C GLY A 222 24.68 -0.95 24.62
N ASN A 223 23.39 -1.15 24.30
CA ASN A 223 22.91 -2.33 23.58
C ASN A 223 23.09 -2.10 22.07
N GLN A 224 24.31 -2.36 21.60
CA GLN A 224 24.65 -2.32 20.17
C GLN A 224 23.80 -3.32 19.39
N ILE A 225 23.13 -2.83 18.34
CA ILE A 225 22.47 -3.70 17.37
C ILE A 225 23.52 -4.15 16.35
N ASN A 226 23.68 -5.47 16.25
CA ASN A 226 24.50 -6.11 15.23
C ASN A 226 23.61 -6.62 14.09
N ALA A 227 23.18 -5.68 13.24
CA ALA A 227 22.33 -5.97 12.09
C ALA A 227 23.05 -6.88 11.07
N GLU A 228 24.38 -6.79 10.98
CA GLU A 228 25.20 -7.68 10.14
C GLU A 228 25.10 -9.15 10.56
N ALA A 229 25.33 -9.45 11.83
CA ALA A 229 25.29 -10.83 12.33
C ALA A 229 23.87 -11.43 12.32
N ALA A 230 22.86 -10.57 12.38
CA ALA A 230 21.46 -10.96 12.28
C ALA A 230 20.95 -11.07 10.83
N GLY A 231 21.78 -10.77 9.82
CA GLY A 231 21.39 -10.90 8.41
C GLY A 231 20.40 -9.85 7.92
N MET A 232 20.19 -8.76 8.66
CA MET A 232 19.21 -7.73 8.32
C MET A 232 19.59 -7.05 7.00
N THR A 233 18.60 -6.86 6.12
CA THR A 233 18.79 -6.28 4.78
C THR A 233 18.20 -4.89 4.66
N ASN A 234 17.19 -4.57 5.47
CA ASN A 234 16.42 -3.33 5.34
C ASN A 234 16.30 -2.62 6.70
N PHE A 235 16.17 -1.30 6.65
CA PHE A 235 15.84 -0.44 7.78
C PHE A 235 14.52 0.28 7.49
N ARG A 236 13.56 0.16 8.41
CA ARG A 236 12.22 0.72 8.29
C ARG A 236 11.89 1.71 9.39
N PHE A 237 11.13 2.73 9.01
CA PHE A 237 10.48 3.68 9.91
C PHE A 237 9.24 4.28 9.23
N ASP A 238 8.24 4.63 10.04
CA ASP A 238 7.03 5.35 9.61
C ASP A 238 7.08 6.80 10.11
N LEU A 239 6.73 7.76 9.24
CA LEU A 239 6.73 9.19 9.55
C LEU A 239 5.36 9.81 9.31
N TRP A 240 4.96 10.75 10.16
CA TRP A 240 3.83 11.63 9.93
C TRP A 240 4.25 13.09 10.13
N PHE A 241 3.96 13.92 9.12
CA PHE A 241 4.21 15.35 9.17
C PHE A 241 2.88 16.08 9.41
N PRO A 242 2.69 16.73 10.57
CA PRO A 242 1.42 17.38 10.87
C PRO A 242 1.32 18.77 10.25
N ASN A 243 2.44 19.43 9.95
CA ASN A 243 2.43 20.80 9.42
C ASN A 243 2.55 20.80 7.88
N ALA A 244 2.19 21.91 7.27
CA ALA A 244 2.27 22.07 5.82
C ALA A 244 3.68 21.81 5.29
N VAL A 245 3.74 21.04 4.21
CA VAL A 245 5.00 20.70 3.53
C VAL A 245 5.26 21.71 2.42
N ALA A 246 6.31 22.52 2.58
CA ALA A 246 6.80 23.46 1.59
C ALA A 246 7.91 22.83 0.72
N ALA A 247 8.29 23.50 -0.37
CA ALA A 247 9.31 22.99 -1.29
C ALA A 247 10.69 22.82 -0.61
N GLU A 248 10.97 23.63 0.39
CA GLU A 248 12.19 23.63 1.21
C GLU A 248 12.10 22.75 2.47
N SER A 249 10.93 22.17 2.76
CA SER A 249 10.76 21.26 3.90
C SER A 249 11.70 20.09 3.77
N ASN A 250 12.46 19.84 4.84
CA ASN A 250 13.44 18.77 4.88
C ASN A 250 13.50 18.22 6.30
N PHE A 251 13.50 16.91 6.39
CA PHE A 251 13.71 16.13 7.59
C PHE A 251 14.95 15.26 7.39
N LEU A 252 15.81 15.18 8.40
CA LEU A 252 16.99 14.32 8.33
C LEU A 252 16.93 13.28 9.44
N LEU A 253 16.95 12.01 9.05
CA LEU A 253 17.17 10.90 9.95
C LEU A 253 18.57 10.35 9.70
N LYS A 254 19.34 10.13 10.78
CA LYS A 254 20.64 9.48 10.69
C LYS A 254 20.61 8.14 11.38
N LEU A 255 21.21 7.15 10.73
CA LEU A 255 21.51 5.87 11.36
C LEU A 255 23.01 5.78 11.63
N VAL A 256 23.40 5.57 12.88
CA VAL A 256 24.80 5.67 13.31
C VAL A 256 25.33 4.33 13.82
N ASP A 257 26.40 3.85 13.18
CA ASP A 257 27.23 2.74 13.62
C ASP A 257 28.45 3.29 14.36
N ILE A 258 28.65 2.90 15.63
CA ILE A 258 29.76 3.41 16.46
C ILE A 258 30.66 2.24 16.90
N PRO A 259 31.55 1.75 16.02
CA PRO A 259 32.54 0.75 16.38
C PRO A 259 33.69 1.41 17.17
N GLY A 260 34.53 0.60 17.81
CA GLY A 260 35.72 1.09 18.52
C GLY A 260 36.74 1.84 17.63
N SER A 261 36.61 1.74 16.31
CA SER A 261 37.43 2.43 15.30
C SER A 261 36.95 3.84 14.92
N GLY A 262 35.77 4.26 15.38
CA GLY A 262 35.17 5.56 15.06
C GLY A 262 33.84 5.44 14.31
N ALA A 263 32.93 6.39 14.54
CA ALA A 263 31.55 6.34 14.05
C ALA A 263 31.42 6.53 12.54
N THR A 264 30.42 5.87 11.94
CA THR A 264 29.93 6.11 10.59
C THR A 264 28.42 6.35 10.63
N GLU A 265 27.90 7.19 9.74
CA GLU A 265 26.48 7.56 9.73
C GLU A 265 25.92 7.60 8.30
N ALA A 266 24.76 6.97 8.09
CA ALA A 266 23.94 7.24 6.91
C ALA A 266 23.11 8.50 7.14
N LEU A 267 23.05 9.39 6.15
CA LEU A 267 22.21 10.60 6.19
C LEU A 267 20.99 10.42 5.28
N ILE A 268 19.84 10.13 5.87
CA ILE A 268 18.58 9.90 5.16
C ILE A 268 17.77 11.20 5.15
N ASN A 269 17.78 11.90 4.01
CA ASN A 269 17.01 13.14 3.83
C ASN A 269 15.63 12.83 3.27
N ILE A 270 14.58 13.23 3.97
CA ILE A 270 13.18 13.14 3.56
C ILE A 270 12.68 14.54 3.18
N ASN A 271 12.12 14.66 1.98
CA ASN A 271 11.58 15.90 1.41
C ASN A 271 10.58 15.60 0.27
N THR A 272 10.08 16.63 -0.39
CA THR A 272 9.09 16.53 -1.48
C THR A 272 9.57 15.74 -2.70
N GLY A 273 10.87 15.48 -2.85
CA GLY A 273 11.45 14.68 -3.93
C GLY A 273 11.79 13.22 -3.56
N THR A 274 11.49 12.79 -2.33
CA THR A 274 11.68 11.40 -1.90
C THR A 274 10.57 10.47 -2.37
N THR A 275 10.74 9.16 -2.18
CA THR A 275 9.73 8.14 -2.49
C THR A 275 9.47 7.30 -1.24
N PRO A 276 8.24 7.34 -0.67
CA PRO A 276 7.17 8.28 -0.99
C PRO A 276 7.57 9.75 -0.71
N PRO A 277 7.01 10.74 -1.42
CA PRO A 277 7.31 12.14 -1.19
C PRO A 277 6.77 12.60 0.16
N MET A 278 7.48 13.52 0.82
CA MET A 278 7.00 14.14 2.05
C MET A 278 5.63 14.78 1.81
N ALA A 279 4.66 14.42 2.65
CA ALA A 279 3.28 14.87 2.59
C ALA A 279 2.75 15.12 4.02
N GLN A 280 1.85 16.09 4.15
CA GLN A 280 1.20 16.40 5.42
C GLN A 280 0.02 15.46 5.67
N GLY A 281 -0.22 15.10 6.93
CA GLY A 281 -1.49 14.53 7.37
C GLY A 281 -1.72 13.07 6.98
N MET A 282 -0.65 12.31 6.69
CA MET A 282 -0.71 10.87 6.45
C MET A 282 0.58 10.19 6.90
N TRP A 283 0.48 8.90 7.27
CA TRP A 283 1.64 8.07 7.57
C TRP A 283 2.39 7.70 6.28
N LEU A 284 3.69 7.88 6.30
CA LEU A 284 4.62 7.57 5.22
C LEU A 284 5.59 6.50 5.69
N SER A 285 5.54 5.33 5.04
CA SER A 285 6.46 4.22 5.32
C SER A 285 7.68 4.31 4.43
N TYR A 286 8.85 4.19 5.04
CA TYR A 286 10.13 4.14 4.34
C TYR A 286 10.85 2.84 4.66
N ASP A 287 11.17 2.11 3.60
CA ASP A 287 11.96 0.89 3.62
C ASP A 287 13.29 1.18 2.90
N ILE A 288 14.38 1.28 3.65
CA ILE A 288 15.69 1.66 3.13
C ILE A 288 16.62 0.43 3.16
N PRO A 289 17.01 -0.12 2.00
CA PRO A 289 17.98 -1.21 1.95
C PRO A 289 19.34 -0.78 2.52
N PHE A 290 20.04 -1.68 3.19
CA PHE A 290 21.39 -1.41 3.72
C PHE A 290 22.39 -1.01 2.62
N THR A 291 22.22 -1.51 1.39
CA THR A 291 23.03 -1.08 0.23
C THR A 291 22.86 0.42 -0.07
N VAL A 292 21.65 0.96 0.12
CA VAL A 292 21.39 2.40 0.01
C VAL A 292 22.00 3.14 1.19
N LEU A 293 21.82 2.65 2.42
CA LEU A 293 22.44 3.25 3.62
C LEU A 293 23.97 3.34 3.51
N GLU A 294 24.61 2.31 2.97
CA GLU A 294 26.06 2.27 2.70
C GLU A 294 26.48 3.37 1.72
N SER A 295 25.69 3.60 0.66
CA SER A 295 25.91 4.70 -0.29
C SER A 295 25.71 6.09 0.34
N LEU A 296 24.90 6.16 1.41
CA LEU A 296 24.61 7.38 2.18
C LEU A 296 25.60 7.62 3.32
N GLY A 297 26.62 6.77 3.49
CA GLY A 297 27.73 6.98 4.43
C GLY A 297 27.83 5.97 5.57
N LEU A 298 26.90 5.01 5.68
CA LEU A 298 27.00 3.95 6.69
C LEU A 298 28.12 2.97 6.32
N GLY A 299 29.25 3.02 7.03
CA GLY A 299 30.41 2.20 6.70
C GLY A 299 30.35 0.77 7.23
N ALA A 300 29.52 0.52 8.24
CA ALA A 300 29.29 -0.79 8.84
C ALA A 300 27.92 -0.83 9.52
N LYS A 301 27.43 -2.04 9.83
CA LYS A 301 26.11 -2.27 10.46
C LYS A 301 26.16 -3.26 11.64
N ALA A 302 27.32 -3.38 12.27
CA ALA A 302 27.55 -4.35 13.34
C ALA A 302 27.44 -3.75 14.76
N ASN A 303 27.42 -2.42 14.86
CA ASN A 303 27.49 -1.65 16.10
C ASN A 303 26.53 -0.44 16.07
N ILE A 304 25.34 -0.64 15.51
CA ILE A 304 24.30 0.40 15.44
C ILE A 304 23.92 0.80 16.87
N GLN A 305 23.99 2.10 17.17
CA GLN A 305 23.81 2.61 18.53
C GLN A 305 22.91 3.83 18.62
N GLN A 306 22.77 4.59 17.54
CA GLN A 306 22.02 5.83 17.57
C GLN A 306 21.16 5.99 16.32
N VAL A 307 19.96 6.51 16.52
CA VAL A 307 19.15 7.15 15.49
C VAL A 307 19.12 8.64 15.82
N VAL A 308 19.48 9.50 14.88
CA VAL A 308 19.44 10.96 15.08
C VAL A 308 18.31 11.53 14.27
N ILE A 309 17.49 12.36 14.90
CA ILE A 309 16.28 12.95 14.33
C ILE A 309 16.54 14.44 14.27
N ASP A 310 16.56 15.02 13.08
CA ASP A 310 16.88 16.43 12.86
C ASP A 310 15.77 17.12 12.06
N LEU A 311 15.08 18.04 12.75
CA LEU A 311 13.95 18.82 12.23
C LEU A 311 14.44 20.00 11.38
N MET A 312 15.30 19.72 10.40
CA MET A 312 16.05 20.72 9.62
C MET A 312 15.20 21.93 9.20
N ASN A 313 14.16 21.71 8.39
CA ASN A 313 13.23 22.74 7.91
C ASN A 313 11.76 22.31 8.14
N ILE A 314 11.49 21.66 9.27
CA ILE A 314 10.14 21.26 9.67
C ILE A 314 9.89 21.64 11.14
N GLY A 315 8.62 21.84 11.50
CA GLY A 315 8.25 22.20 12.87
C GLY A 315 7.99 21.01 13.78
N GLU A 316 7.48 19.91 13.25
CA GLU A 316 7.03 18.76 14.03
C GLU A 316 7.04 17.50 13.16
N VAL A 317 7.28 16.34 13.78
CA VAL A 317 7.16 15.01 13.16
C VAL A 317 6.76 13.97 14.22
N TYR A 318 5.92 13.01 13.82
CA TYR A 318 5.67 11.78 14.57
C TYR A 318 6.39 10.64 13.86
N ILE A 319 6.98 9.74 14.64
CA ILE A 319 7.77 8.61 14.17
C ILE A 319 7.31 7.36 14.90
N ASP A 320 7.06 6.30 14.15
CA ASP A 320 6.70 4.99 14.70
C ASP A 320 7.44 3.89 13.92
N ASN A 321 7.36 2.65 14.38
CA ASN A 321 7.79 1.46 13.66
C ASN A 321 9.23 1.54 13.16
N ILE A 322 10.16 1.92 14.04
CA ILE A 322 11.59 1.97 13.78
C ILE A 322 12.18 0.58 14.00
N TYR A 323 12.54 -0.14 12.94
CA TYR A 323 13.12 -1.48 13.05
C TYR A 323 13.99 -1.86 11.85
N PHE A 324 14.80 -2.90 12.04
CA PHE A 324 15.46 -3.61 10.95
C PHE A 324 14.71 -4.88 10.67
N TYR A 325 14.71 -5.31 9.41
CA TYR A 325 14.20 -6.62 9.07
C TYR A 325 15.06 -7.31 8.02
N VAL A 326 14.97 -8.64 8.02
CA VAL A 326 15.38 -9.46 6.89
C VAL A 326 14.24 -9.42 5.89
N ASP A 327 14.54 -8.86 4.74
CA ASP A 327 13.68 -8.99 3.58
C ASP A 327 13.88 -10.39 2.99
N ASP A 328 13.23 -11.38 3.60
CA ASP A 328 13.13 -12.75 3.08
C ASP A 328 12.31 -12.79 1.77
N SER A 329 11.65 -11.68 1.40
CA SER A 329 11.01 -11.50 0.09
C SER A 329 12.01 -11.12 -1.00
N GLY A 330 13.01 -11.98 -1.20
CA GLY A 330 13.78 -12.03 -2.44
C GLY A 330 14.32 -10.68 -2.91
N SER A 331 15.09 -10.01 -2.05
CA SER A 331 15.77 -8.73 -2.33
C SER A 331 16.41 -8.70 -3.73
N GLY A 332 15.71 -8.19 -4.75
CA GLY A 332 16.22 -7.81 -6.08
C GLY A 332 17.27 -8.72 -6.73
N GLY A 333 17.25 -10.01 -6.40
CA GLY A 333 18.23 -11.01 -6.79
C GLY A 333 17.69 -11.86 -7.94
N GLU A 334 18.58 -12.56 -8.63
CA GLU A 334 18.18 -13.63 -9.56
C GLU A 334 17.20 -14.57 -8.84
N TYR A 335 16.01 -14.78 -9.41
CA TYR A 335 15.07 -15.78 -8.92
C TYR A 335 15.77 -17.13 -8.78
N ASN A 336 15.55 -17.83 -7.67
CA ASN A 336 15.99 -19.20 -7.48
C ASN A 336 14.80 -20.11 -7.21
N LEU A 337 14.96 -21.40 -7.52
CA LEU A 337 13.86 -22.37 -7.47
C LEU A 337 13.40 -22.74 -6.05
N ASP A 338 14.13 -22.34 -5.01
CA ASP A 338 13.74 -22.58 -3.61
C ASP A 338 12.70 -21.56 -3.13
N SER A 339 12.51 -20.47 -3.87
CA SER A 339 11.54 -19.40 -3.57
C SER A 339 10.22 -19.63 -4.31
N ALA A 340 9.11 -19.19 -3.71
CA ALA A 340 7.82 -19.20 -4.38
C ALA A 340 7.70 -18.01 -5.35
N ILE A 341 6.95 -18.20 -6.44
CA ILE A 341 6.36 -17.09 -7.19
C ILE A 341 4.97 -16.86 -6.59
N ASP A 342 4.86 -15.84 -5.74
CA ASP A 342 3.74 -15.60 -4.83
C ASP A 342 3.01 -14.27 -5.09
N PHE A 343 3.50 -13.46 -6.04
CA PHE A 343 2.84 -12.23 -6.49
C PHE A 343 2.58 -11.20 -5.39
N GLU A 344 3.27 -11.28 -4.25
CA GLU A 344 3.21 -10.27 -3.19
C GLU A 344 3.86 -8.95 -3.66
N PRO A 345 3.50 -7.76 -3.14
CA PRO A 345 4.00 -6.48 -3.65
C PRO A 345 5.54 -6.35 -3.78
N SER A 346 6.30 -7.11 -2.98
CA SER A 346 7.76 -7.28 -3.06
C SER A 346 8.21 -8.69 -3.44
N GLY A 347 7.28 -9.63 -3.62
CA GLY A 347 7.52 -11.03 -3.95
C GLY A 347 7.79 -11.31 -5.43
N PHE A 348 8.24 -12.53 -5.73
CA PHE A 348 8.52 -12.94 -7.10
C PHE A 348 7.23 -13.07 -7.91
N GLY A 349 7.26 -12.59 -9.15
CA GLY A 349 6.10 -12.61 -10.05
C GLY A 349 5.29 -11.32 -10.06
N ALA A 350 5.31 -10.51 -8.99
CA ALA A 350 4.49 -9.29 -8.91
C ALA A 350 4.95 -8.18 -9.86
N ASN A 351 6.28 -7.99 -9.96
CA ASN A 351 6.90 -6.98 -10.84
C ASN A 351 7.49 -7.59 -12.12
N TRP A 352 7.19 -8.86 -12.42
CA TRP A 352 7.66 -9.55 -13.62
C TRP A 352 6.77 -9.24 -14.83
N THR A 353 7.33 -9.44 -16.02
CA THR A 353 6.54 -9.28 -17.25
C THR A 353 5.81 -10.57 -17.59
N TRP A 354 4.48 -10.55 -17.47
CA TRP A 354 3.61 -11.66 -17.89
C TRP A 354 2.94 -11.38 -19.24
N SER A 355 3.55 -11.85 -20.33
CA SER A 355 3.01 -11.66 -21.67
C SER A 355 1.88 -12.66 -21.94
N VAL A 356 0.70 -12.16 -22.25
CA VAL A 356 -0.47 -12.99 -22.61
C VAL A 356 -0.47 -13.29 -24.10
N PHE A 357 -0.80 -14.53 -24.45
CA PHE A 357 -0.84 -15.00 -25.84
C PHE A 357 -2.11 -15.81 -26.15
N GLU A 358 -2.45 -15.82 -27.45
CA GLU A 358 -3.54 -16.60 -28.04
C GLU A 358 -4.93 -16.37 -27.41
N ASN A 359 -5.10 -15.28 -26.67
CA ASN A 359 -6.29 -14.94 -25.90
C ASN A 359 -7.10 -13.82 -26.56
N ASP A 360 -7.24 -13.90 -27.89
CA ASP A 360 -7.90 -12.88 -28.72
C ASP A 360 -7.29 -11.48 -28.53
N SER A 361 -7.92 -10.60 -27.76
CA SER A 361 -7.40 -9.27 -27.43
C SER A 361 -6.18 -9.28 -26.50
N ASN A 362 -5.81 -10.44 -25.94
CA ASN A 362 -4.74 -10.61 -24.96
C ASN A 362 -4.84 -9.62 -23.78
N PRO A 363 -5.94 -9.65 -22.99
CA PRO A 363 -6.00 -8.90 -21.73
C PRO A 363 -4.77 -9.24 -20.86
N PRO A 364 -4.11 -8.26 -20.25
CA PRO A 364 -2.91 -8.52 -19.46
C PRO A 364 -3.22 -9.40 -18.23
N VAL A 365 -2.19 -10.06 -17.70
CA VAL A 365 -2.25 -10.60 -16.35
C VAL A 365 -2.28 -9.43 -15.38
N GLU A 366 -3.22 -9.46 -14.44
CA GLU A 366 -3.37 -8.44 -13.41
C GLU A 366 -2.90 -9.02 -12.07
N ILE A 367 -2.13 -8.26 -11.29
CA ILE A 367 -1.83 -8.63 -9.90
C ILE A 367 -2.84 -7.90 -9.03
N VAL A 368 -3.70 -8.66 -8.36
CA VAL A 368 -4.87 -8.13 -7.65
C VAL A 368 -4.95 -8.69 -6.24
N ALA A 369 -5.74 -8.06 -5.36
CA ALA A 369 -6.03 -8.60 -4.05
C ALA A 369 -6.59 -10.02 -4.16
N ASN A 370 -6.14 -10.91 -3.28
CA ASN A 370 -6.60 -12.29 -3.22
C ASN A 370 -8.13 -12.34 -2.98
N PRO A 371 -8.93 -12.91 -3.90
CA PRO A 371 -10.39 -12.92 -3.79
C PRO A 371 -10.91 -13.76 -2.61
N ASP A 372 -10.08 -14.62 -2.05
CA ASP A 372 -10.37 -15.44 -0.87
C ASP A 372 -9.07 -15.68 -0.10
N ALA A 373 -8.62 -14.70 0.68
CA ALA A 373 -7.41 -14.76 1.50
C ALA A 373 -7.61 -15.64 2.75
N SER A 374 -8.05 -16.88 2.56
CA SER A 374 -8.34 -17.83 3.62
C SER A 374 -7.96 -19.26 3.26
N GLY A 375 -8.04 -20.17 4.23
CA GLY A 375 -7.76 -21.58 4.00
C GLY A 375 -6.29 -21.85 3.65
N ILE A 376 -6.04 -22.43 2.49
CA ILE A 376 -4.68 -22.82 2.05
C ILE A 376 -3.91 -21.67 1.41
N ASN A 377 -4.58 -20.60 0.99
CA ASN A 377 -3.95 -19.44 0.39
C ASN A 377 -4.32 -18.17 1.18
N THR A 378 -3.39 -17.70 1.99
CA THR A 378 -3.51 -16.48 2.79
C THR A 378 -2.71 -15.31 2.23
N SER A 379 -2.20 -15.42 1.00
CA SER A 379 -1.51 -14.34 0.27
C SER A 379 -2.40 -13.10 0.18
N ALA A 380 -1.79 -11.91 0.20
CA ALA A 380 -2.51 -10.66 0.06
C ALA A 380 -2.86 -10.38 -1.41
N THR A 381 -1.97 -10.74 -2.33
CA THR A 381 -2.17 -10.55 -3.78
C THR A 381 -1.93 -11.84 -4.56
N VAL A 382 -2.54 -11.93 -5.75
CA VAL A 382 -2.49 -13.11 -6.63
C VAL A 382 -2.49 -12.67 -8.09
N ALA A 383 -2.04 -13.54 -9.00
CA ALA A 383 -2.19 -13.31 -10.43
C ALA A 383 -3.62 -13.65 -10.89
N LYS A 384 -4.26 -12.72 -11.60
CA LYS A 384 -5.55 -12.87 -12.26
C LYS A 384 -5.36 -12.94 -13.77
N PHE A 385 -5.91 -13.99 -14.37
CA PHE A 385 -5.94 -14.21 -15.81
C PHE A 385 -7.39 -14.35 -16.29
N THR A 386 -7.78 -13.57 -17.28
CA THR A 386 -9.11 -13.68 -17.90
C THR A 386 -9.02 -14.46 -19.20
N ALA A 387 -9.38 -15.74 -19.19
CA ALA A 387 -9.43 -16.58 -20.39
C ALA A 387 -10.70 -16.28 -21.19
N LEU A 388 -10.56 -15.64 -22.35
CA LEU A 388 -11.68 -15.21 -23.16
C LEU A 388 -12.34 -16.39 -23.87
N GLN A 389 -13.65 -16.31 -24.04
CA GLN A 389 -14.44 -17.22 -24.86
C GLN A 389 -13.92 -17.25 -26.30
N ALA A 390 -13.52 -16.09 -26.82
CA ALA A 390 -12.96 -15.94 -28.16
C ALA A 390 -11.48 -16.38 -28.25
N GLY A 391 -10.80 -16.57 -27.12
CA GLY A 391 -9.42 -17.03 -27.08
C GLY A 391 -9.26 -18.50 -27.46
N GLN A 392 -8.06 -18.91 -27.86
CA GLN A 392 -7.76 -20.29 -28.22
C GLN A 392 -7.98 -21.26 -27.03
N PRO A 393 -8.21 -22.55 -27.27
CA PRO A 393 -8.24 -23.56 -26.22
C PRO A 393 -7.02 -23.59 -25.29
N TRP A 394 -5.87 -23.10 -25.74
CA TRP A 394 -4.56 -23.11 -25.05
C TRP A 394 -4.03 -21.70 -24.74
N VAL A 395 -4.91 -20.73 -24.46
CA VAL A 395 -4.46 -19.41 -24.00
C VAL A 395 -3.55 -19.53 -22.78
N GLY A 396 -2.60 -18.60 -22.65
CA GLY A 396 -1.72 -18.58 -21.50
C GLY A 396 -0.95 -17.28 -21.34
N CYS A 397 -0.08 -17.28 -20.35
CA CYS A 397 0.86 -16.21 -20.06
C CYS A 397 2.28 -16.77 -19.84
N GLU A 398 3.28 -15.95 -20.10
CA GLU A 398 4.69 -16.33 -19.99
C GLU A 398 5.56 -15.19 -19.44
N THR A 399 6.60 -15.56 -18.67
CA THR A 399 7.59 -14.61 -18.12
C THR A 399 8.58 -14.11 -19.18
N MET A 400 9.30 -13.02 -18.94
CA MET A 400 10.34 -12.56 -19.88
C MET A 400 11.63 -13.40 -19.78
N HIS A 401 12.13 -13.86 -20.93
CA HIS A 401 13.44 -14.54 -21.02
C HIS A 401 14.58 -13.68 -20.48
N GLY A 402 15.48 -14.30 -19.72
CA GLY A 402 16.71 -13.69 -19.22
C GLY A 402 16.55 -12.46 -18.32
N VAL A 403 15.34 -12.18 -17.85
CA VAL A 403 15.04 -11.04 -16.97
C VAL A 403 14.37 -11.53 -15.69
N ASP A 404 13.22 -12.18 -15.83
CA ASP A 404 12.36 -12.51 -14.68
C ASP A 404 12.77 -13.83 -14.02
N PHE A 405 13.36 -14.75 -14.78
CA PHE A 405 13.60 -16.12 -14.37
C PHE A 405 15.02 -16.56 -14.71
N THR A 406 15.80 -16.95 -13.70
CA THR A 406 17.18 -17.44 -13.88
C THR A 406 17.20 -18.77 -14.62
N THR A 407 18.23 -19.02 -15.42
CA THR A 407 18.40 -20.31 -16.10
C THR A 407 18.49 -21.47 -15.11
N PHE A 408 17.71 -22.52 -15.31
CA PHE A 408 17.75 -23.74 -14.50
C PHE A 408 17.69 -25.02 -15.34
N THR A 409 18.11 -26.13 -14.74
CA THR A 409 17.98 -27.47 -15.30
C THR A 409 17.02 -28.29 -14.44
N LEU A 410 16.07 -28.99 -15.07
CA LEU A 410 15.22 -29.93 -14.36
C LEU A 410 16.05 -31.12 -13.87
N ASP A 411 16.04 -31.34 -12.55
CA ASP A 411 16.65 -32.49 -11.90
C ASP A 411 15.78 -32.99 -10.73
N ALA A 412 16.28 -33.98 -9.98
CA ALA A 412 15.52 -34.62 -8.91
C ALA A 412 15.16 -33.67 -7.74
N SER A 413 15.80 -32.50 -7.64
CA SER A 413 15.56 -31.52 -6.57
C SER A 413 14.46 -30.50 -6.88
N ASN A 414 14.03 -30.39 -8.14
CA ASN A 414 13.06 -29.37 -8.59
C ASN A 414 11.98 -29.90 -9.56
N ALA A 415 11.92 -31.22 -9.79
CA ALA A 415 11.00 -31.81 -10.76
C ALA A 415 9.52 -31.84 -10.33
N ILE A 416 9.19 -31.55 -9.07
CA ILE A 416 7.81 -31.44 -8.61
C ILE A 416 7.43 -29.97 -8.52
N VAL A 417 6.54 -29.54 -9.41
CA VAL A 417 6.07 -28.15 -9.49
C VAL A 417 4.64 -28.09 -8.97
N LYS A 418 4.38 -27.15 -8.07
CA LYS A 418 3.05 -26.91 -7.51
C LYS A 418 2.59 -25.50 -7.84
N ILE A 419 1.28 -25.32 -7.94
CA ILE A 419 0.62 -24.03 -8.16
C ILE A 419 -0.73 -24.04 -7.44
N MET A 420 -1.06 -22.97 -6.75
CA MET A 420 -2.41 -22.77 -6.22
C MET A 420 -3.28 -22.11 -7.28
N VAL A 421 -4.51 -22.58 -7.44
CA VAL A 421 -5.47 -22.02 -8.39
C VAL A 421 -6.84 -21.81 -7.73
N TYR A 422 -7.53 -20.76 -8.15
CA TYR A 422 -8.93 -20.49 -7.84
C TYR A 422 -9.68 -20.27 -9.15
N LYS A 423 -10.64 -21.14 -9.46
CA LYS A 423 -11.32 -21.20 -10.76
C LYS A 423 -12.82 -21.31 -10.61
N SER A 424 -13.58 -20.74 -11.56
CA SER A 424 -15.05 -20.87 -11.62
C SER A 424 -15.53 -22.11 -12.40
N VAL A 425 -14.63 -22.79 -13.10
CA VAL A 425 -14.90 -23.97 -13.93
C VAL A 425 -13.83 -25.04 -13.74
N ILE A 426 -14.15 -26.31 -14.05
CA ILE A 426 -13.19 -27.40 -14.13
C ILE A 426 -12.59 -27.44 -15.54
N SER A 427 -11.27 -27.33 -15.62
CA SER A 427 -10.51 -27.49 -16.85
C SER A 427 -9.04 -27.76 -16.53
N ASP A 428 -8.27 -28.20 -17.52
CA ASP A 428 -6.84 -28.42 -17.32
C ASP A 428 -6.13 -27.09 -17.02
N VAL A 429 -5.24 -27.09 -16.04
CA VAL A 429 -4.18 -26.08 -15.90
C VAL A 429 -2.92 -26.69 -16.49
N GLY A 430 -2.22 -25.94 -17.34
CA GLY A 430 -0.98 -26.37 -17.96
C GLY A 430 0.23 -25.61 -17.45
N ILE A 431 1.37 -26.29 -17.29
CA ILE A 431 2.67 -25.65 -17.07
C ILE A 431 3.68 -26.22 -18.08
N LYS A 432 4.48 -25.34 -18.69
CA LYS A 432 5.71 -25.72 -19.40
C LYS A 432 6.84 -24.73 -19.10
N PHE A 433 8.03 -25.14 -19.52
CA PHE A 433 9.26 -24.36 -19.41
C PHE A 433 9.92 -24.25 -20.78
N VAL A 434 10.60 -23.13 -21.01
CA VAL A 434 11.18 -22.78 -22.32
C VAL A 434 12.63 -22.35 -22.14
N LYS A 435 13.47 -22.68 -23.12
CA LYS A 435 14.87 -22.26 -23.19
C LYS A 435 15.01 -20.88 -23.81
N PRO A 436 16.15 -20.19 -23.61
CA PRO A 436 16.40 -18.87 -24.21
C PRO A 436 16.29 -18.82 -25.74
N ASN A 437 16.43 -19.97 -26.42
CA ASN A 437 16.31 -20.10 -27.87
C ASN A 437 14.88 -20.48 -28.35
N GLY A 438 13.90 -20.51 -27.46
CA GLY A 438 12.51 -20.89 -27.73
C GLY A 438 12.25 -22.40 -27.79
N GLU A 439 13.24 -23.25 -27.55
CA GLU A 439 13.04 -24.70 -27.50
C GLU A 439 12.30 -25.10 -26.21
N ALA A 440 11.27 -25.94 -26.33
CA ALA A 440 10.48 -26.40 -25.19
C ALA A 440 9.90 -27.81 -25.43
N LEU A 441 9.63 -28.51 -24.33
CA LEU A 441 8.67 -29.63 -24.34
C LEU A 441 7.24 -29.10 -24.21
N GLY A 442 6.26 -29.90 -24.64
CA GLY A 442 4.84 -29.58 -24.43
C GLY A 442 4.49 -29.46 -22.95
N GLU A 443 3.37 -28.83 -22.64
CA GLU A 443 2.88 -28.65 -21.27
C GLU A 443 2.53 -29.97 -20.58
N LEU A 444 2.72 -30.02 -19.26
CA LEU A 444 2.01 -30.99 -18.42
C LEU A 444 0.69 -30.35 -18.02
N LYS A 445 -0.36 -31.17 -17.91
CA LYS A 445 -1.73 -30.72 -17.61
C LYS A 445 -2.29 -31.47 -16.43
N VAL A 446 -2.93 -30.72 -15.54
CA VAL A 446 -3.64 -31.23 -14.37
C VAL A 446 -4.95 -30.46 -14.27
N ALA A 447 -6.08 -31.16 -14.31
CA ALA A 447 -7.38 -30.55 -14.09
C ALA A 447 -7.55 -30.17 -12.61
N ASN A 448 -8.08 -28.98 -12.34
CA ASN A 448 -8.61 -28.66 -11.03
C ASN A 448 -9.84 -29.53 -10.73
N THR A 449 -10.03 -29.89 -9.47
CA THR A 449 -11.19 -30.65 -8.99
C THR A 449 -12.20 -29.80 -8.25
N LEU A 450 -11.80 -28.59 -7.84
CA LEU A 450 -12.58 -27.66 -7.06
C LEU A 450 -12.92 -26.41 -7.89
N VAL A 451 -14.05 -25.77 -7.55
CA VAL A 451 -14.45 -24.47 -8.12
C VAL A 451 -14.82 -23.50 -7.00
N ASN A 452 -14.54 -22.22 -7.21
CA ASN A 452 -14.77 -21.13 -6.25
C ASN A 452 -14.16 -21.38 -4.86
N GLN A 453 -12.98 -21.98 -4.84
CA GLN A 453 -12.13 -22.16 -3.66
C GLN A 453 -10.71 -22.47 -4.13
N TRP A 454 -9.71 -22.17 -3.29
CA TRP A 454 -8.32 -22.48 -3.57
C TRP A 454 -8.03 -23.98 -3.61
N GLU A 455 -7.23 -24.40 -4.59
CA GLU A 455 -6.72 -25.77 -4.76
C GLU A 455 -5.24 -25.74 -5.15
N GLU A 456 -4.42 -26.58 -4.52
CA GLU A 456 -3.02 -26.79 -4.93
C GLU A 456 -2.94 -27.94 -5.95
N LEU A 457 -2.50 -27.64 -7.17
CA LEU A 457 -2.24 -28.63 -8.22
C LEU A 457 -0.76 -29.03 -8.22
N THR A 458 -0.48 -30.30 -8.51
CA THR A 458 0.89 -30.84 -8.55
C THR A 458 1.22 -31.40 -9.93
N PHE A 459 2.31 -30.91 -10.51
CA PHE A 459 2.86 -31.30 -11.81
C PHE A 459 4.18 -32.05 -11.62
N ASP A 460 4.22 -33.32 -12.02
CA ASP A 460 5.42 -34.16 -11.90
C ASP A 460 6.22 -34.18 -13.22
N PHE A 461 7.31 -33.40 -13.25
CA PHE A 461 8.27 -33.32 -14.35
C PHE A 461 9.36 -34.39 -14.28
N SER A 462 9.32 -35.35 -13.34
CA SER A 462 10.39 -36.35 -13.15
C SER A 462 10.72 -37.14 -14.42
N SER A 463 9.71 -37.41 -15.25
CA SER A 463 9.88 -38.11 -16.54
C SER A 463 10.66 -37.31 -17.60
N ARG A 464 10.90 -36.02 -17.36
CA ARG A 464 11.55 -35.07 -18.29
C ARG A 464 12.98 -34.69 -17.86
N ILE A 465 13.44 -35.18 -16.70
CA ILE A 465 14.82 -34.97 -16.23
C ILE A 465 15.81 -35.50 -17.27
N GLY A 466 16.81 -34.69 -17.62
CA GLY A 466 17.87 -35.06 -18.57
C GLY A 466 17.49 -34.99 -20.05
N HIS A 467 16.29 -34.52 -20.40
CA HIS A 467 15.94 -34.21 -21.78
C HIS A 467 16.71 -32.96 -22.26
N PRO A 468 17.21 -32.88 -23.52
CA PRO A 468 17.99 -31.72 -23.97
C PRO A 468 17.27 -30.37 -23.87
N SER A 469 15.95 -30.39 -24.03
CA SER A 469 15.09 -29.20 -23.90
C SER A 469 14.77 -28.82 -22.45
N THR A 470 15.19 -29.61 -21.45
CA THR A 470 14.97 -29.33 -20.01
C THR A 470 16.22 -28.86 -19.26
N ILE A 471 17.26 -28.51 -20.02
CA ILE A 471 18.54 -27.96 -19.56
C ILE A 471 18.59 -26.48 -19.96
N ASP A 472 19.04 -25.63 -19.04
CA ASP A 472 19.18 -24.17 -19.21
C ASP A 472 17.88 -23.47 -19.67
N GLN A 473 16.77 -23.73 -18.97
CA GLN A 473 15.47 -23.10 -19.19
C GLN A 473 15.35 -21.81 -18.37
N ASP A 474 14.74 -20.76 -18.90
CA ASP A 474 14.70 -19.41 -18.30
C ASP A 474 13.33 -18.74 -18.45
N GLN A 475 12.28 -19.51 -18.71
CA GLN A 475 10.92 -19.01 -18.81
C GLN A 475 9.94 -20.07 -18.34
N ILE A 476 8.96 -19.63 -17.55
CA ILE A 476 7.78 -20.40 -17.19
C ILE A 476 6.58 -19.92 -18.01
N VAL A 477 5.77 -20.87 -18.46
CA VAL A 477 4.53 -20.61 -19.18
C VAL A 477 3.39 -21.32 -18.47
N VAL A 478 2.34 -20.56 -18.15
CA VAL A 478 1.13 -21.05 -17.47
C VAL A 478 -0.03 -20.99 -18.46
N PHE A 479 -0.80 -22.07 -18.52
CA PHE A 479 -2.06 -22.18 -19.27
C PHE A 479 -3.21 -22.33 -18.27
N PRO A 480 -3.82 -21.23 -17.80
CA PRO A 480 -4.70 -21.27 -16.62
C PRO A 480 -6.03 -22.00 -16.86
N ASP A 481 -6.47 -22.08 -18.12
CA ASP A 481 -7.75 -22.68 -18.52
C ASP A 481 -7.62 -23.44 -19.85
N PHE A 482 -6.87 -24.53 -19.89
CA PHE A 482 -6.69 -25.33 -21.10
C PHE A 482 -7.93 -26.18 -21.39
N ASN A 483 -8.67 -25.86 -22.46
CA ASN A 483 -9.96 -26.49 -22.76
C ASN A 483 -10.19 -26.70 -24.27
N LEU A 484 -9.85 -27.90 -24.76
CA LEU A 484 -10.01 -28.29 -26.17
C LEU A 484 -11.47 -28.41 -26.64
N ASP A 485 -12.40 -28.60 -25.71
CA ASP A 485 -13.83 -28.63 -26.03
C ASP A 485 -14.39 -27.21 -26.24
N GLY A 486 -13.59 -26.18 -25.94
CA GLY A 486 -13.92 -24.77 -26.09
C GLY A 486 -14.60 -24.20 -24.84
N ARG A 487 -14.54 -22.87 -24.72
CA ARG A 487 -15.17 -22.12 -23.62
C ARG A 487 -16.57 -21.67 -24.02
N THR A 488 -17.47 -21.61 -23.03
CA THR A 488 -18.86 -21.15 -23.22
C THR A 488 -19.09 -19.71 -22.74
N SER A 489 -18.12 -19.16 -22.00
CA SER A 489 -18.04 -17.79 -21.50
C SER A 489 -16.58 -17.43 -21.26
N ASP A 490 -16.31 -16.17 -20.96
CA ASP A 490 -15.02 -15.77 -20.39
C ASP A 490 -14.89 -16.39 -18.99
N ASN A 491 -13.70 -16.87 -18.65
CA ASN A 491 -13.39 -17.49 -17.38
C ASN A 491 -12.28 -16.70 -16.69
N VAL A 492 -12.56 -16.17 -15.51
CA VAL A 492 -11.53 -15.58 -14.65
C VAL A 492 -10.88 -16.71 -13.85
N VAL A 493 -9.55 -16.77 -13.91
CA VAL A 493 -8.72 -17.74 -13.20
C VAL A 493 -7.70 -16.97 -12.38
N TYR A 494 -7.61 -17.29 -11.09
CA TYR A 494 -6.53 -16.81 -10.24
C TYR A 494 -5.52 -17.93 -10.04
N PHE A 495 -4.24 -17.58 -10.00
CA PHE A 495 -3.19 -18.50 -9.63
C PHE A 495 -2.13 -17.80 -8.79
N ASP A 496 -1.47 -18.59 -7.95
CA ASP A 496 -0.56 -18.09 -6.94
C ASP A 496 0.40 -19.21 -6.48
N ASN A 497 1.43 -18.84 -5.72
CA ASN A 497 2.29 -19.76 -4.99
C ASN A 497 2.89 -20.88 -5.87
N ILE A 498 3.52 -20.50 -6.99
CA ILE A 498 4.21 -21.47 -7.85
C ILE A 498 5.52 -21.88 -7.16
N ARG A 499 5.69 -23.16 -6.88
CA ARG A 499 6.82 -23.69 -6.08
C ARG A 499 7.44 -24.91 -6.74
N PHE A 500 8.77 -25.02 -6.64
CA PHE A 500 9.52 -26.18 -7.08
C PHE A 500 9.97 -27.01 -5.87
N SER A 501 10.03 -28.32 -6.04
CA SER A 501 10.47 -29.23 -4.99
C SER A 501 11.00 -30.54 -5.57
N GLY A 502 11.72 -31.29 -4.74
CA GLY A 502 12.28 -32.58 -5.13
C GLY A 502 11.23 -33.68 -5.23
N ASN A 503 11.58 -34.75 -5.94
CA ASN A 503 10.72 -35.93 -6.10
C ASN A 503 10.90 -37.00 -5.02
#